data_AF-A0A944BTF6-F1
#
_entry.id   AF-A0A944BTF6-F1
#
_cell.length_a   1.000
_cell.length_b   1.000
_cell.length_c   1.000
_cell.angle_alpha   90.00
_cell.angle_beta   90.00
_cell.angle_gamma   90.00
#
_symmetry.space_group_name_H-M   'P 1'
#
loop_
_entity.id
_entity.type
_entity.pdbx_description
1 polymer ?
#
loop_
_entity_poly.entity_id
_entity_poly.type
_entity_poly.pdbx_seq_one_letter_code
_entity_poly.pdbx_strand_id
1 'polypeptide(L)' 'MEIKFTQAQTLKEKPDPSTLGFGKIFTDYMFMMDWNNETGWQNARIVPFGYLSIHPASTCLHYGSEIFEGLKAYRRADG' A
#
# COMPACT_ATOMS: atom_id res chain seq x y z
N MET A 1 7.30 -17.92 -0.11
CA MET A 1 6.33 -17.03 -0.77
C MET A 1 7.12 -15.97 -1.50
N GLU A 2 6.99 -15.88 -2.82
CA GLU A 2 7.68 -14.88 -3.64
C GLU A 2 6.85 -13.59 -3.68
N ILE A 3 7.48 -12.43 -3.49
CA ILE A 3 6.84 -11.12 -3.62
C ILE A 3 7.17 -10.57 -5.00
N LYS A 4 6.16 -10.43 -5.86
CA LYS A 4 6.34 -9.85 -7.19
C LYS A 4 6.55 -8.34 -7.09
N PHE A 5 7.43 -7.78 -7.91
CA PHE A 5 7.66 -6.33 -7.97
C PHE A 5 7.35 -5.82 -9.38
N THR A 6 6.48 -4.82 -9.46
CA THR A 6 6.18 -4.10 -10.71
C THR A 6 6.74 -2.69 -10.60
N GLN A 7 7.76 -2.38 -11.40
CA GLN A 7 8.40 -1.07 -11.41
C GLN A 7 7.47 0.00 -12.00
N ALA A 8 7.40 1.17 -11.37
CA ALA A 8 6.70 2.33 -11.92
C ALA A 8 7.48 2.93 -13.09
N GLN A 9 6.78 3.37 -14.13
CA GLN A 9 7.41 4.00 -15.30
C GLN A 9 8.05 5.35 -14.95
N THR A 10 7.39 6.11 -14.07
CA THR A 10 7.83 7.44 -13.61
C THR A 10 7.68 7.51 -12.10
N LEU A 11 8.69 8.06 -11.42
CA LEU A 11 8.67 8.30 -9.98
C LEU A 11 8.29 9.74 -9.70
N LYS A 12 7.57 9.98 -8.60
CA LYS A 12 7.23 11.31 -8.13
C LYS A 12 8.46 12.00 -7.56
N GLU A 13 8.48 13.32 -7.67
CA GLU A 13 9.43 14.14 -6.92
C GLU A 13 9.16 14.00 -5.42
N LYS A 14 10.23 13.91 -4.63
CA LYS A 14 10.11 13.83 -3.17
C LYS A 14 9.75 15.21 -2.62
N PRO A 15 8.73 15.32 -1.75
CA PRO A 15 8.37 16.59 -1.14
C PRO A 15 9.48 17.13 -0.23
N ASP A 16 9.45 18.43 0.03
CA ASP A 16 10.29 19.07 1.04
C ASP A 16 9.93 18.54 2.45
N PRO A 17 10.87 17.91 3.18
CA PRO A 17 10.63 17.40 4.53
C PRO A 17 10.13 18.46 5.52
N SER A 18 10.43 19.75 5.31
CA SER A 18 10.05 20.83 6.23
C SER A 18 8.56 21.22 6.16
N THR A 19 7.86 20.80 5.10
CA THR A 19 6.47 21.19 4.83
C THR A 19 5.48 20.01 4.83
N LEU A 20 5.91 18.85 5.31
CA LEU A 20 5.08 17.63 5.31
C LEU A 20 3.82 17.76 6.18
N GLY A 21 2.70 17.26 5.66
CA GLY A 21 1.46 17.06 6.40
C GLY A 21 1.17 15.58 6.65
N PHE A 22 0.52 15.25 7.77
CA PHE A 22 0.14 13.88 8.10
C PHE A 22 -0.92 13.32 7.12
N GLY A 23 -0.64 12.16 6.52
CA GLY A 23 -1.61 11.39 5.72
C GLY A 23 -2.04 12.00 4.38
N LYS A 24 -1.27 12.97 3.85
CA LYS A 24 -1.62 13.68 2.60
C LYS A 24 -0.76 13.30 1.39
N ILE A 25 0.47 12.84 1.63
CA ILE A 25 1.46 12.54 0.60
C ILE A 25 1.81 11.06 0.70
N PHE A 26 1.69 10.34 -0.41
CA PHE A 26 1.93 8.90 -0.48
C PHE A 26 3.15 8.61 -1.37
N THR A 27 3.83 7.50 -1.10
CA THR A 27 5.00 7.02 -1.88
C THR A 27 4.59 6.49 -3.26
N ASP A 28 5.56 6.16 -4.10
CA ASP A 28 5.32 5.66 -5.46
C ASP A 28 4.70 4.26 -5.51
N TYR A 29 4.85 3.48 -4.45
CA TYR A 29 4.46 2.07 -4.39
C TYR A 29 3.55 1.77 -3.20
N MET A 30 2.79 0.69 -3.33
CA MET A 30 2.01 0.06 -2.28
C MET A 30 2.19 -1.46 -2.32
N PHE A 31 2.03 -2.11 -1.16
CA PHE A 31 1.98 -3.57 -1.07
C PHE A 31 0.53 -4.04 -1.17
N MET A 32 0.31 -5.17 -1.87
CA MET A 32 -0.97 -5.84 -1.97
C MET A 32 -0.80 -7.35 -1.84
N MET A 33 -1.83 -8.00 -1.31
CA MET A 33 -1.91 -9.45 -1.25
C MET A 33 -3.37 -9.87 -1.27
N ASP A 34 -3.69 -10.90 -2.03
CA ASP A 34 -5.07 -11.36 -2.19
C ASP A 34 -5.31 -12.57 -1.28
N TRP A 35 -6.55 -12.77 -0.87
CA TRP A 35 -6.99 -13.95 -0.14
C TRP A 35 -8.31 -14.46 -0.69
N ASN A 36 -8.48 -15.78 -0.74
CA ASN A 36 -9.79 -16.41 -0.93
C ASN A 36 -9.88 -17.73 -0.14
N ASN A 37 -11.07 -18.32 -0.06
CA ASN A 37 -11.32 -19.56 0.68
C ASN A 37 -10.65 -20.81 0.09
N GLU A 38 -10.34 -20.82 -1.21
CA GLU A 38 -9.87 -22.01 -1.93
C GLU A 38 -8.35 -22.17 -1.84
N THR A 39 -7.62 -21.06 -1.99
CA THR A 39 -6.15 -21.04 -2.09
C THR A 39 -5.49 -20.27 -0.94
N GLY A 40 -6.28 -19.60 -0.10
CA GLY A 40 -5.78 -18.78 0.99
C GLY A 40 -5.04 -17.55 0.48
N TRP A 41 -3.96 -17.19 1.18
CA TRP A 41 -3.13 -16.03 0.88
C TRP A 41 -2.27 -16.24 -0.38
N GLN A 42 -2.40 -15.34 -1.35
CA GLN A 42 -1.73 -15.45 -2.64
C GLN A 42 -1.41 -14.08 -3.26
N ASN A 43 -0.68 -14.08 -4.38
CA ASN A 43 -0.37 -12.88 -5.19
C ASN A 43 0.26 -11.72 -4.40
N ALA A 44 1.14 -12.01 -3.45
CA ALA A 44 1.92 -10.97 -2.76
C ALA A 44 2.72 -10.13 -3.77
N ARG A 45 2.53 -8.83 -3.74
CA ARG A 45 3.10 -7.92 -4.74
C ARG A 45 3.33 -6.52 -4.20
N ILE A 46 4.39 -5.88 -4.70
CA ILE A 46 4.63 -4.44 -4.59
C ILE A 46 4.36 -3.85 -5.97
N VAL A 47 3.43 -2.90 -6.04
CA VAL A 47 2.93 -2.30 -7.29
C VAL A 47 2.91 -0.78 -7.18
N PRO A 48 2.87 -0.04 -8.30
CA PRO A 48 2.66 1.40 -8.26
C PRO A 48 1.40 1.77 -7.47
N PHE A 49 1.48 2.82 -6.67
CA PHE A 49 0.35 3.30 -5.86
C PHE A 49 -0.82 3.70 -6.76
N GLY A 50 -2.03 3.24 -6.44
CA GLY A 50 -3.21 3.51 -7.25
C GLY A 50 -4.52 3.17 -6.54
N TYR A 51 -5.63 3.39 -7.24
CA TYR A 51 -6.96 3.06 -6.72
C TYR A 51 -7.16 1.56 -6.57
N LEU A 52 -7.94 1.17 -5.57
CA LEU A 52 -8.38 -0.21 -5.39
C LEU A 52 -9.63 -0.47 -6.25
N SER A 53 -9.58 -1.52 -7.07
CA SER A 53 -10.76 -2.05 -7.75
C SER A 53 -11.43 -3.06 -6.83
N ILE A 54 -12.58 -2.71 -6.27
CA ILE A 54 -13.33 -3.53 -5.32
C ILE A 54 -14.78 -3.65 -5.75
N HIS A 55 -15.39 -4.80 -5.49
CA HIS A 55 -16.81 -4.99 -5.77
C HIS A 55 -17.65 -4.04 -4.89
N PRO A 56 -18.68 -3.36 -5.41
CA PRO A 56 -19.46 -2.41 -4.62
C PRO A 56 -20.15 -3.00 -3.39
N ALA A 57 -20.41 -4.31 -3.38
CA ALA A 57 -20.97 -5.04 -2.24
C ALA A 57 -19.93 -5.61 -1.26
N SER A 58 -18.65 -5.21 -1.36
CA SER A 58 -17.60 -5.70 -0.44
C SER A 58 -17.91 -5.30 1.00
N THR A 59 -17.80 -6.23 1.95
CA THR A 59 -18.23 -6.03 3.35
C THR A 59 -17.48 -4.91 4.07
N CYS A 60 -16.24 -4.58 3.67
CA CYS A 60 -15.53 -3.40 4.17
C CYS A 60 -16.30 -2.10 3.95
N LEU A 61 -17.04 -1.99 2.83
CA LEU A 61 -17.81 -0.78 2.48
C LEU A 61 -19.16 -0.68 3.21
N HIS A 62 -19.73 -1.80 3.64
CA HIS A 62 -21.10 -1.84 4.18
C HIS A 62 -21.15 -2.08 5.69
N TYR A 63 -20.19 -2.86 6.21
CA TYR A 63 -20.23 -3.39 7.58
C TYR A 63 -18.94 -3.16 8.35
N GLY A 64 -17.99 -2.37 7.80
CA GLY A 64 -16.74 -2.03 8.48
C GLY A 64 -15.85 -3.25 8.75
N SER A 65 -15.92 -4.29 7.92
CA SER A 65 -15.03 -5.46 7.99
C SER A 65 -13.61 -5.11 7.52
N GLU A 66 -12.92 -4.27 8.27
CA GLU A 66 -11.59 -3.75 7.98
C GLU A 66 -10.81 -3.46 9.27
N ILE A 67 -9.48 -3.56 9.20
CA ILE A 67 -8.56 -3.20 10.29
C ILE A 67 -7.37 -2.44 9.69
N PHE A 68 -6.73 -1.57 10.46
CA PHE A 68 -5.50 -0.89 10.04
C PHE A 68 -4.46 -0.84 11.17
N GLU A 69 -3.21 -0.58 10.80
CA GLU A 69 -2.08 -0.44 11.73
C GLU A 69 -1.29 0.85 11.46
N GLY A 70 -0.51 1.28 12.45
CA GLY A 70 0.21 2.57 12.42
C GLY A 70 1.62 2.49 13.00
N LEU A 71 2.62 2.45 12.11
CA LEU A 71 4.04 2.41 12.46
C LEU A 71 4.84 3.44 11.65
N LYS A 72 6.08 3.74 12.08
CA LYS A 72 6.96 4.73 11.42
C LYS A 72 8.33 4.13 11.14
N ALA A 73 8.86 4.43 9.96
CA ALA A 73 10.26 4.19 9.60
C ALA A 73 11.06 5.49 9.78
N TYR A 74 12.24 5.39 10.38
CA TYR A 74 13.14 6.51 10.62
C TYR A 74 14.49 6.23 9.96
N ARG A 75 14.96 7.16 9.12
CA ARG A 75 16.33 7.12 8.60
C ARG A 75 17.31 7.43 9.73
N ARG A 76 18.33 6.59 9.91
CA ARG A 76 19.37 6.80 10.92
C ARG A 76 20.58 7.51 10.30
N ALA A 77 21.51 7.93 11.15
CA ALA A 77 22.70 8.67 10.72
C ALA A 77 23.61 7.85 9.79
N ASP A 78 23.60 6.53 9.92
CA ASP A 78 24.37 5.55 9.15
C ASP A 78 23.73 5.16 7.81
N GLY A 79 22.52 5.64 7.52
CA GLY A 79 21.79 5.36 6.28
C GLY A 79 20.70 4.32 6.47
#